data_AF-A0A8T6RMX2-F1
#
_entry.id   AF-A0A8T6RMX2-F1
#
_cell.length_a   1.000
_cell.length_b   1.000
_cell.length_c   1.000
_cell.angle_alpha   90.00
_cell.angle_beta   90.00
_cell.angle_gamma   90.00
#
_symmetry.space_group_name_H-M   'P 1'
#
loop_
_entity.id
_entity.type
_entity.pdbx_description
1 polymer ?
#
loop_
_entity_poly.entity_id
_entity_poly.type
_entity_poly.pdbx_seq_one_letter_code
_entity_poly.pdbx_strand_id
1 'polypeptide(L)'
;MKGIEFEQEIYHKLKTYITDDKILVSTRIFTGKSPWGVEIDILFLDQIIGKVKRFHKDELWAIEIKNHEEKIDIEHIKKFYDDISGITKNLYFISKNGFTYEAYRLMRDLNMRNGTGSYLPFSDLF
;
A
#
# COMPACT_ATOMS: atom_id res chain seq x y z
N MET A 1 -8.54 -18.72 -8.25
CA MET A 1 -8.63 -17.74 -9.36
C MET A 1 -9.25 -16.37 -8.98
N LYS A 2 -9.72 -16.12 -7.75
CA LYS A 2 -10.34 -14.83 -7.34
C LYS A 2 -9.37 -13.73 -6.81
N GLY A 3 -8.08 -14.05 -6.68
CA GLY A 3 -7.06 -13.12 -6.15
C GLY A 3 -6.58 -12.11 -7.20
N ILE A 4 -6.22 -12.62 -8.39
CA ILE A 4 -5.72 -11.84 -9.54
C ILE A 4 -6.71 -10.74 -9.96
N GLU A 5 -8.01 -11.01 -9.92
CA GLU A 5 -9.05 -10.02 -10.28
C GLU A 5 -9.03 -8.77 -9.38
N PHE A 6 -8.62 -8.90 -8.11
CA PHE A 6 -8.63 -7.78 -7.16
C PHE A 6 -7.44 -6.86 -7.33
N GLU A 7 -6.24 -7.43 -7.49
CA GLU A 7 -5.02 -6.68 -7.80
C GLU A 7 -5.18 -5.96 -9.14
N GLN A 8 -5.79 -6.63 -10.14
CA GLN A 8 -6.13 -6.00 -11.41
C GLN A 8 -7.14 -4.86 -11.24
N GLU A 9 -8.20 -5.01 -10.44
CA GLU A 9 -9.14 -3.91 -10.18
C GLU A 9 -8.42 -2.69 -9.60
N ILE A 10 -7.53 -2.91 -8.63
CA ILE A 10 -6.77 -1.84 -7.97
C ILE A 10 -5.84 -1.15 -8.97
N TYR A 11 -5.10 -1.93 -9.74
CA TYR A 11 -4.24 -1.43 -10.80
C TYR A 11 -5.00 -0.58 -11.83
N HIS A 12 -6.14 -1.05 -12.34
CA HIS A 12 -6.94 -0.31 -13.32
C HIS A 12 -7.47 1.01 -12.75
N LYS A 13 -7.84 1.09 -11.47
CA LYS A 13 -8.24 2.37 -10.85
C LYS A 13 -7.05 3.31 -10.72
N LEU A 14 -5.89 2.84 -10.28
CA LEU A 14 -4.69 3.68 -10.16
C LEU A 14 -4.30 4.31 -11.49
N LYS A 15 -4.42 3.56 -12.59
CA LYS A 15 -4.17 4.05 -13.96
C LYS A 15 -5.03 5.24 -14.39
N THR A 16 -6.14 5.51 -13.71
CA THR A 16 -6.95 6.71 -13.99
C THR A 16 -6.34 7.99 -13.42
N TYR A 17 -5.32 7.86 -12.55
CA TYR A 17 -4.65 8.96 -11.87
C TYR A 17 -3.12 8.98 -12.06
N ILE A 18 -2.50 7.84 -12.35
CA ILE A 18 -1.05 7.67 -12.47
C ILE A 18 -0.75 7.04 -13.83
N THR A 19 0.29 7.53 -14.52
CA THR A 19 0.71 6.97 -15.80
C THR A 19 1.37 5.60 -15.62
N ASP A 20 1.16 4.69 -16.57
CA ASP A 20 1.64 3.30 -16.52
C ASP A 20 3.16 3.18 -16.27
N ASP A 21 3.95 4.10 -16.82
CA ASP A 21 5.41 4.12 -16.68
C ASP A 21 5.89 4.38 -15.24
N LYS A 22 4.98 4.78 -14.35
CA LYS A 22 5.25 5.06 -12.94
C LYS A 22 4.66 4.05 -11.99
N ILE A 23 4.03 2.98 -12.50
CA ILE A 23 3.46 1.91 -11.68
C ILE A 23 4.25 0.62 -11.94
N LEU A 24 4.74 0.03 -10.87
CA LEU A 24 5.29 -1.31 -10.85
C LEU A 24 4.32 -2.23 -10.09
N VAL A 25 4.05 -3.40 -10.64
CA VAL A 25 3.12 -4.40 -10.07
C VAL A 25 3.90 -5.65 -9.71
N SER A 26 3.54 -6.32 -8.62
CA SER A 26 4.16 -7.56 -8.11
C SER A 26 5.68 -7.45 -8.04
N THR A 27 6.16 -6.38 -7.39
CA THR A 27 7.58 -6.02 -7.36
C THR A 27 8.24 -6.56 -6.11
N ARG A 28 9.38 -7.22 -6.27
CA ARG A 28 10.24 -7.59 -5.14
C ARG A 28 11.37 -6.58 -4.98
N ILE A 29 11.43 -5.96 -3.82
CA ILE A 29 12.49 -5.00 -3.46
C ILE A 29 13.44 -5.60 -2.42
N PHE A 30 14.73 -5.28 -2.55
CA PHE A 30 15.76 -5.72 -1.60
C PHE A 30 16.21 -4.53 -0.77
N THR A 31 15.85 -4.54 0.51
CA THR A 31 16.05 -3.42 1.44
C THR A 31 17.24 -3.61 2.37
N GLY A 32 17.87 -4.78 2.30
CA GLY A 32 18.89 -5.24 3.26
C GLY A 32 18.33 -5.68 4.61
N LYS A 33 17.04 -5.45 4.89
CA LYS A 33 16.36 -5.87 6.14
C LYS A 33 15.76 -7.28 6.06
N SER A 34 15.30 -7.67 4.86
CA SER A 34 14.84 -9.02 4.56
C SER A 34 15.82 -9.71 3.59
N PRO A 35 16.35 -10.90 3.92
CA PRO A 35 17.26 -11.63 3.03
C PRO A 35 16.59 -12.12 1.74
N TRP A 36 15.26 -12.24 1.76
CA TRP A 36 14.46 -12.68 0.61
C TRP A 36 13.87 -11.53 -0.19
N GLY A 37 14.16 -10.29 0.20
CA GLY A 37 13.45 -9.11 -0.26
C GLY A 37 12.04 -9.03 0.32
N VAL A 38 11.31 -8.00 -0.10
CA VAL A 38 9.94 -7.71 0.29
C VAL A 38 9.13 -7.67 -0.99
N GLU A 39 8.09 -8.48 -1.06
CA GLU A 39 7.13 -8.41 -2.16
C GLU A 39 6.17 -7.27 -1.89
N ILE A 40 5.97 -6.41 -2.88
CA ILE A 40 5.04 -5.28 -2.86
C ILE A 40 4.11 -5.46 -4.04
N ASP A 41 2.81 -5.49 -3.78
CA ASP A 41 1.82 -5.71 -4.84
C ASP A 41 1.80 -4.56 -5.83
N ILE A 42 1.85 -3.31 -5.36
CA ILE A 42 1.96 -2.14 -6.24
C ILE A 42 2.91 -1.11 -5.63
N LEU A 43 3.89 -0.68 -6.41
CA LEU A 43 4.83 0.39 -6.09
C LEU A 43 4.69 1.48 -7.15
N PHE A 44 4.47 2.72 -6.75
CA PHE A 44 4.35 3.82 -7.73
C PHE A 44 5.00 5.11 -7.27
N LEU A 45 5.46 5.90 -8.24
CA LEU A 45 5.97 7.24 -8.01
C LEU A 45 4.88 8.25 -8.38
N ASP A 46 4.37 9.00 -7.40
CA ASP A 46 3.38 10.01 -7.71
C ASP A 46 4.04 11.24 -8.35
N GLN A 47 3.51 11.65 -9.50
CA GLN A 47 3.59 13.04 -9.94
C GLN A 47 2.20 13.44 -10.39
N ILE A 48 1.65 14.45 -9.70
CA ILE A 48 0.34 15.07 -9.91
C ILE A 48 -0.13 14.93 -11.38
N ILE A 49 -1.06 14.02 -11.60
CA ILE A 49 -2.06 14.16 -12.66
C ILE A 49 -3.35 14.49 -11.92
N GLY A 50 -3.80 15.73 -12.09
CA GLY A 50 -4.79 16.37 -11.22
C GLY A 50 -6.04 15.53 -10.94
N LYS A 51 -6.34 15.38 -9.65
CA LYS A 51 -7.66 15.31 -8.96
C LYS A 51 -7.56 14.62 -7.59
N VAL A 52 -6.48 13.89 -7.31
CA VAL A 52 -6.25 13.29 -5.99
C VAL A 52 -5.47 14.27 -5.12
N LYS A 53 -6.13 14.87 -4.13
CA LYS A 53 -5.53 15.85 -3.19
C LYS A 53 -4.57 15.24 -2.15
N ARG A 54 -4.38 13.91 -2.16
CA ARG A 54 -3.84 13.16 -1.01
C ARG A 54 -2.47 12.51 -1.21
N PHE A 55 -1.94 12.48 -2.43
CA PHE A 55 -0.58 12.03 -2.68
C PHE A 55 0.35 13.25 -2.80
N HIS A 56 1.50 13.21 -2.14
CA HIS A 56 2.51 14.25 -2.27
C HIS A 56 3.40 13.94 -3.47
N LYS A 57 3.73 15.00 -4.21
CA LYS A 57 4.55 14.96 -5.41
C LYS A 57 5.94 14.38 -5.12
N ASP A 58 6.43 13.55 -6.03
CA ASP A 58 7.77 12.95 -6.03
C ASP A 58 8.02 12.00 -4.84
N GLU A 59 6.96 11.49 -4.22
CA GLU A 59 7.05 10.46 -3.20
C GLU A 59 6.76 9.07 -3.79
N LEU A 60 7.53 8.08 -3.34
CA LEU A 60 7.30 6.67 -3.66
C LEU A 60 6.20 6.14 -2.74
N TRP A 61 5.24 5.40 -3.26
CA TRP A 61 4.11 4.84 -2.52
C TRP A 61 4.08 3.33 -2.70
N ALA A 62 3.86 2.60 -1.61
CA ALA A 62 3.68 1.15 -1.61
C ALA A 62 2.23 0.79 -1.24
N ILE A 63 1.66 -0.16 -1.96
CA ILE A 63 0.37 -0.77 -1.65
C ILE A 63 0.60 -2.26 -1.45
N GLU A 64 0.17 -2.74 -0.28
CA GLU A 64 0.06 -4.16 0.05
C GLU A 64 -1.42 -4.56 -0.04
N ILE A 65 -1.70 -5.61 -0.80
CA ILE A 65 -3.02 -6.14 -1.11
C ILE A 65 -3.14 -7.52 -0.46
N LYS A 66 -4.09 -7.67 0.46
CA LYS A 66 -4.46 -8.96 1.03
C LYS A 66 -5.80 -9.43 0.50
N ASN A 67 -5.73 -10.48 -0.30
CA ASN A 67 -6.87 -11.13 -0.93
C ASN A 67 -7.30 -12.44 -0.23
N HIS A 68 -6.60 -12.85 0.85
CA HIS A 68 -6.88 -14.07 1.63
C HIS A 68 -8.09 -13.90 2.54
N GLU A 69 -8.73 -15.02 2.92
CA GLU A 69 -9.90 -15.06 3.83
C GLU A 69 -9.64 -14.44 5.21
N GLU A 70 -8.37 -14.35 5.61
CA GLU A 70 -7.96 -13.82 6.89
C GLU A 70 -7.85 -12.29 6.91
N LYS A 71 -8.18 -11.71 8.06
CA LYS A 71 -8.01 -10.28 8.31
C LYS A 71 -6.52 -9.94 8.43
N ILE A 72 -6.15 -8.73 8.03
CA ILE A 72 -4.79 -8.22 8.30
C ILE A 72 -4.61 -8.04 9.81
N ASP A 73 -3.60 -8.70 10.37
CA ASP A 73 -3.21 -8.57 11.77
C ASP A 73 -2.13 -7.50 12.00
N ILE A 74 -1.90 -7.19 13.28
CA ILE A 74 -0.96 -6.14 13.68
C ILE A 74 0.50 -6.51 13.37
N GLU A 75 0.87 -7.78 13.47
CA GLU A 75 2.25 -8.23 13.28
C GLU A 75 2.62 -8.18 11.80
N HIS A 76 1.68 -8.49 10.91
CA HIS A 76 1.83 -8.30 9.49
C HIS A 76 2.14 -6.85 9.13
N ILE A 77 1.39 -5.90 9.69
CA ILE A 77 1.58 -4.46 9.43
C ILE A 77 2.94 -3.99 9.93
N LYS A 78 3.32 -4.36 11.16
CA LYS A 78 4.63 -4.00 11.73
C LYS A 78 5.77 -4.55 10.90
N LYS A 79 5.73 -5.85 10.59
CA LYS A 79 6.77 -6.51 9.80
C LYS A 79 6.93 -5.84 8.45
N PHE A 80 5.82 -5.61 7.75
CA PHE A 80 5.85 -4.99 6.43
C PHE A 80 6.40 -3.56 6.51
N TYR A 81 5.93 -2.77 7.47
CA TYR A 81 6.43 -1.41 7.70
C TYR A 81 7.94 -1.40 7.99
N ASP A 82 8.41 -2.28 8.88
CA ASP A 82 9.83 -2.38 9.22
C ASP A 82 10.68 -2.75 8.01
N ASP A 83 10.21 -3.73 7.23
CA ASP A 83 10.84 -4.22 6.01
C ASP A 83 11.04 -3.11 4.96
N ILE A 84 10.10 -2.15 4.85
CA ILE A 84 10.12 -1.08 3.84
C ILE A 84 10.49 0.33 4.35
N SER A 85 10.60 0.53 5.67
CA SER A 85 10.69 1.86 6.33
C SER A 85 11.91 2.74 5.98
N GLY A 86 12.76 2.35 5.04
CA GLY A 86 13.83 3.19 4.47
C GLY A 86 13.63 3.55 2.99
N ILE A 87 12.61 2.98 2.36
CA ILE A 87 12.34 3.10 0.91
C ILE A 87 11.13 3.98 0.68
N THR A 88 10.08 3.78 1.48
CA THR A 88 8.95 4.69 1.51
C THR A 88 8.37 4.74 2.92
N LYS A 89 7.82 5.90 3.27
CA LYS A 89 6.99 6.09 4.48
C LYS A 89 5.50 5.95 4.15
N ASN A 90 5.18 5.95 2.87
CA ASN A 90 3.84 6.02 2.33
C ASN A 90 3.34 4.64 1.96
N LEU A 91 2.57 4.07 2.89
CA LEU A 91 2.08 2.71 2.81
C LEU A 91 0.55 2.67 2.88
N TYR A 92 -0.04 1.91 1.96
CA TYR A 92 -1.45 1.51 2.00
C TYR A 92 -1.57 0.00 2.15
N PHE A 93 -2.51 -0.41 2.98
CA PHE A 93 -2.98 -1.79 3.03
C PHE A 93 -4.40 -1.84 2.49
N ILE A 94 -4.65 -2.73 1.53
CA ILE A 94 -5.98 -2.99 0.98
C ILE A 94 -6.33 -4.44 1.27
N SER A 95 -7.48 -4.67 1.90
CA SER A 95 -7.91 -6.04 2.26
C SER A 95 -9.36 -6.27 1.84
N LYS A 96 -9.64 -7.45 1.28
CA LYS A 96 -11.02 -7.90 1.03
C LYS A 96 -11.77 -8.21 2.33
N ASN A 97 -11.08 -8.76 3.32
CA ASN A 97 -11.69 -9.21 4.58
C ASN A 97 -11.48 -8.24 5.74
N GLY A 98 -10.79 -7.13 5.47
CA GLY A 98 -10.55 -6.05 6.42
C GLY A 98 -9.38 -6.35 7.37
N PHE A 99 -9.42 -5.69 8.52
CA PHE A 99 -8.36 -5.65 9.52
C PHE A 99 -8.86 -6.19 10.85
N THR A 100 -7.96 -6.76 11.65
CA THR A 100 -8.20 -6.93 13.08
C THR A 100 -8.35 -5.56 13.76
N TYR A 101 -8.96 -5.54 14.94
CA TYR A 101 -9.19 -4.28 15.67
C TYR A 101 -7.86 -3.60 16.04
N GLU A 102 -6.88 -4.39 16.47
CA GLU A 102 -5.54 -3.95 16.84
C GLU A 102 -4.79 -3.39 15.63
N ALA A 103 -4.87 -4.07 14.49
CA ALA A 103 -4.29 -3.59 13.23
C ALA A 103 -4.89 -2.27 12.78
N TYR A 104 -6.23 -2.16 12.83
CA TYR A 104 -6.94 -0.92 12.50
C TYR A 104 -6.50 0.24 13.42
N ARG A 105 -6.41 -0.01 14.73
CA ARG A 105 -5.93 1.00 15.69
C ARG A 105 -4.50 1.43 15.41
N LEU A 106 -3.59 0.48 15.17
CA LEU A 106 -2.20 0.79 14.84
C LEU A 106 -2.12 1.69 13.60
N MET A 107 -2.82 1.32 12.53
CA MET A 107 -2.83 2.10 11.29
C MET A 107 -3.37 3.51 11.48
N ARG A 108 -4.45 3.66 12.26
CA ARG A 108 -4.98 4.98 12.59
C ARG A 108 -3.97 5.82 13.37
N ASP A 109 -3.30 5.22 14.34
CA ASP A 109 -2.31 5.90 15.17
C ASP A 109 -1.05 6.28 14.36
N LEU A 110 -0.61 5.43 13.43
CA LEU A 110 0.47 5.73 12.47
C LEU A 110 0.11 6.89 11.55
N ASN A 111 -1.11 6.88 11.00
CA ASN A 111 -1.63 7.95 10.14
C ASN A 111 -1.64 9.30 10.87
N MET A 112 -2.14 9.32 12.12
CA MET A 112 -2.20 10.52 12.93
C MET A 112 -0.82 11.07 13.33
N ARG A 113 0.17 10.20 13.55
CA ARG A 113 1.50 10.60 14.04
C ARG A 113 2.43 11.09 12.94
N ASN A 114 2.43 10.42 11.79
CA ASN A 114 3.49 10.59 10.82
C ASN A 114 3.04 11.23 9.50
N GLY A 115 1.73 11.51 9.32
CA GLY A 115 1.18 11.93 8.03
C GLY A 115 1.44 10.93 6.89
N THR A 116 1.93 9.74 7.25
CA THR A 116 2.49 8.72 6.37
C THR A 116 2.01 7.38 6.92
N GLY A 117 1.27 6.65 6.09
CA GLY A 117 0.43 5.53 6.53
C GLY A 117 -1.05 5.89 6.48
N SER A 118 -1.53 6.28 5.30
CA SER A 118 -2.94 6.55 5.10
C SER A 118 -3.73 5.23 5.21
N TYR A 119 -4.41 5.02 6.33
CA TYR A 119 -5.59 4.17 6.33
C TYR A 119 -6.67 4.94 5.59
N LEU A 120 -6.85 4.62 4.32
CA LEU A 120 -8.05 4.95 3.60
C LEU A 120 -8.62 3.62 3.12
N PRO A 121 -9.89 3.32 3.45
CA PRO A 121 -10.66 2.40 2.62
C PRO A 121 -10.33 2.69 1.15
N PHE A 122 -10.23 1.67 0.31
CA PHE A 122 -9.92 1.87 -1.11
C PHE A 122 -10.90 2.85 -1.81
N SER A 123 -12.12 2.97 -1.28
CA SER A 123 -13.11 3.98 -1.68
C SER A 123 -12.71 5.43 -1.38
N ASP A 124 -11.85 5.65 -0.39
CA ASP A 124 -11.47 6.97 0.11
C ASP A 124 -10.11 7.43 -0.45
N LEU A 125 -9.43 6.55 -1.21
CA LEU A 125 -8.22 6.84 -1.97
C LEU A 125 -8.52 7.72 -3.22
N PHE A 126 -9.78 7.81 -3.64
CA PHE A 126 -10.22 8.43 -4.89
C PHE A 126 -11.41 9.38 -4.71
#